data_AF-D3S9C4-F1
#
_entry.id   AF-D3S9C4-F1
#
_cell.length_a   1.000
_cell.length_b   1.000
_cell.length_c   1.000
_cell.angle_alpha   90.00
_cell.angle_beta   90.00
_cell.angle_gamma   90.00
#
_symmetry.space_group_name_H-M   'P 1'
#
loop_
_entity.id
_entity.type
_entity.pdbx_description
1 polymer ?
#
loop_
_entity_poly.entity_id
_entity_poly.type
_entity_poly.pdbx_seq_one_letter_code
_entity_poly.pdbx_strand_id
1 'polypeptide(L)'
;MKEIWDGSMDTVYYTSDEATLRAPCKVTIGRDQISVSYDLEGENYQYTGTADAPGHFILALANRPEETGGATLHRFPNSKLLEGYWEEGGVKGFWRIRLHEKVEPLGG
;
A
#
# COMPACT_ATOMS: atom_id res chain seq x y z
N MET A 1 30.91 5.95 2.92
CA MET A 1 30.85 7.08 1.97
C MET A 1 29.63 7.90 2.35
N LYS A 2 29.70 9.23 2.36
CA LYS A 2 28.55 10.09 2.65
C LYS A 2 28.08 10.70 1.33
N GLU A 3 26.81 10.54 1.04
CA GLU A 3 26.16 11.13 -0.13
C GLU A 3 25.23 12.26 0.31
N ILE A 4 25.13 13.31 -0.50
CA ILE A 4 24.27 14.48 -0.27
C ILE A 4 23.54 14.75 -1.58
N TRP A 5 22.21 14.94 -1.50
CA TRP A 5 21.32 15.10 -2.64
C TRP A 5 20.41 16.31 -2.43
N ASP A 6 20.19 17.10 -3.48
CA ASP A 6 19.06 18.05 -3.53
C ASP A 6 17.75 17.28 -3.73
N GLY A 7 16.64 17.76 -3.16
CA GLY A 7 15.35 17.05 -3.24
C GLY A 7 14.14 17.95 -3.05
N SER A 8 12.98 17.46 -3.49
CA SER A 8 11.66 18.05 -3.26
C SER A 8 10.84 17.15 -2.32
N MET A 9 9.90 17.74 -1.59
CA MET A 9 9.06 17.03 -0.61
C MET A 9 7.59 17.35 -0.84
N ASP A 10 6.78 16.31 -1.01
CA ASP A 10 5.32 16.41 -0.93
C ASP A 10 4.89 16.20 0.53
N THR A 11 4.08 17.12 1.06
CA THR A 11 3.52 17.01 2.40
C THR A 11 2.01 16.93 2.33
N VAL A 12 1.44 15.78 2.72
CA VAL A 12 0.00 15.59 2.87
C VAL A 12 -0.40 15.79 4.32
N TYR A 13 -1.45 16.57 4.57
CA TYR A 13 -2.05 16.77 5.89
C TYR A 13 -3.56 16.65 5.77
N TYR A 14 -4.21 16.11 6.81
CA TYR A 14 -5.66 15.94 6.81
C TYR A 14 -6.34 17.33 6.93
N THR A 15 -7.00 17.80 5.87
CA THR A 15 -7.78 19.07 5.84
C THR A 15 -9.28 18.80 5.89
N SER A 16 -10.11 19.83 5.63
CA SER A 16 -11.58 19.75 5.57
C SER A 16 -12.14 18.96 4.38
N ASP A 17 -11.30 18.60 3.39
CA ASP A 17 -11.68 17.63 2.37
C ASP A 17 -11.52 16.22 2.94
N GLU A 18 -12.54 15.37 2.81
CA GLU A 18 -12.61 14.11 3.54
C GLU A 18 -11.59 13.10 3.03
N ALA A 19 -10.51 12.91 3.80
CA ALA A 19 -9.66 11.74 3.62
C ALA A 19 -10.45 10.47 3.91
N THR A 20 -10.25 9.43 3.11
CA THR A 20 -10.77 8.10 3.43
C THR A 20 -10.04 7.54 4.64
N LEU A 21 -10.64 7.67 5.82
CA LEU A 21 -10.05 7.21 7.08
C LEU A 21 -10.59 5.84 7.45
N ARG A 22 -9.68 4.92 7.79
CA ARG A 22 -10.02 3.59 8.34
C ARG A 22 -10.91 2.76 7.41
N ALA A 23 -10.79 2.95 6.09
CA ALA A 23 -11.43 2.04 5.13
C ALA A 23 -10.96 0.60 5.40
N PRO A 24 -11.89 -0.37 5.46
CA PRO A 24 -11.53 -1.77 5.56
C PRO A 24 -10.68 -2.19 4.36
N CYS A 25 -9.60 -2.89 4.63
CA CYS A 25 -8.79 -3.55 3.61
C CYS A 25 -8.33 -4.92 4.12
N LYS A 26 -7.98 -5.80 3.20
CA LYS A 26 -7.34 -7.08 3.49
C LYS A 26 -5.91 -7.03 2.97
N VAL A 27 -4.98 -7.49 3.80
CA VAL A 27 -3.56 -7.55 3.45
C VAL A 27 -3.05 -8.97 3.66
N THR A 28 -2.51 -9.58 2.61
CA THR A 28 -1.79 -10.85 2.71
C THR A 28 -0.31 -10.57 2.55
N ILE A 29 0.52 -10.99 3.50
CA ILE A 29 1.97 -10.79 3.46
C ILE A 29 2.65 -12.15 3.49
N GLY A 30 3.29 -12.53 2.39
CA GLY A 30 4.16 -13.69 2.26
C GLY A 30 5.62 -13.35 2.59
N ARG A 31 6.54 -14.23 2.18
CA ARG A 31 7.99 -13.99 2.34
C ARG A 31 8.49 -12.88 1.41
N ASP A 32 8.06 -12.92 0.17
CA ASP A 32 8.53 -12.10 -0.95
C ASP A 32 7.38 -11.46 -1.74
N GLN A 33 6.14 -11.67 -1.30
CA GLN A 33 4.93 -11.16 -1.96
C GLN A 33 4.00 -10.47 -0.98
N ILE A 34 3.25 -9.51 -1.49
CA ILE A 34 2.17 -8.84 -0.78
C ILE A 34 0.94 -8.73 -1.67
N SER A 35 -0.25 -8.79 -1.08
CA SER A 35 -1.47 -8.31 -1.69
C SER A 35 -2.23 -7.38 -0.75
N VAL A 36 -2.87 -6.37 -1.34
CA VAL A 36 -3.79 -5.46 -0.66
C VAL A 36 -5.07 -5.41 -1.47
N SER A 37 -6.21 -5.60 -0.82
CA SER A 37 -7.51 -5.44 -1.45
C SER A 37 -8.44 -4.58 -0.61
N TYR A 38 -9.18 -3.68 -1.25
CA TYR A 38 -10.20 -2.85 -0.61
C TYR A 38 -11.34 -2.58 -1.59
N ASP A 39 -12.51 -2.27 -1.04
CA ASP A 39 -13.67 -1.86 -1.82
C ASP A 39 -13.84 -0.34 -1.72
N LEU A 40 -14.05 0.31 -2.86
CA LEU A 40 -14.30 1.74 -2.95
C LEU A 40 -15.40 1.96 -4.00
N GLU A 41 -16.47 2.65 -3.61
CA GLU A 41 -17.60 2.98 -4.50
C GLU A 41 -18.24 1.77 -5.22
N GLY A 42 -18.22 0.60 -4.58
CA GLY A 42 -18.78 -0.65 -5.13
C GLY A 42 -17.82 -1.41 -6.04
N GLU A 43 -16.63 -0.87 -6.28
CA GLU A 43 -15.56 -1.50 -7.02
C GLU A 43 -14.53 -2.12 -6.07
N ASN A 44 -14.03 -3.32 -6.41
CA ASN A 44 -12.93 -3.95 -5.69
C ASN A 44 -11.61 -3.60 -6.37
N TYR A 45 -10.65 -3.11 -5.59
CA TYR A 45 -9.28 -2.85 -6.04
C TYR A 45 -8.36 -3.88 -5.44
N GLN A 46 -7.53 -4.54 -6.27
CA GLN A 46 -6.56 -5.53 -5.82
C GLN A 46 -5.17 -5.17 -6.30
N TYR A 47 -4.31 -4.81 -5.37
CA TYR A 47 -2.90 -4.58 -5.61
C TYR A 47 -2.09 -5.83 -5.23
N THR A 48 -1.16 -6.23 -6.09
CA THR A 48 -0.19 -7.29 -5.77
C THR A 48 1.21 -6.82 -6.08
N GLY A 49 2.17 -7.26 -5.28
CA GLY A 49 3.54 -6.84 -5.42
C GLY A 49 4.55 -7.85 -4.92
N THR A 50 5.80 -7.60 -5.28
CA THR A 50 6.96 -8.37 -4.82
C THR A 50 7.85 -7.50 -3.94
N ALA A 51 8.61 -8.15 -3.06
CA ALA A 51 9.58 -7.48 -2.22
C ALA A 51 10.85 -7.15 -3.02
N ASP A 52 11.23 -5.87 -3.03
CA ASP A 52 12.54 -5.43 -3.53
C ASP A 52 13.62 -5.58 -2.42
N ALA A 53 13.20 -5.40 -1.17
CA ALA A 53 13.98 -5.69 0.03
C ALA A 53 13.06 -6.19 1.16
N PRO A 54 13.58 -6.82 2.24
CA PRO A 54 12.75 -7.26 3.36
C PRO A 54 11.87 -6.13 3.92
N GLY A 55 10.56 -6.25 3.76
CA GLY A 55 9.59 -5.25 4.20
C GLY A 55 9.38 -4.06 3.24
N HIS A 56 9.98 -4.06 2.05
CA HIS A 56 9.79 -3.03 1.00
C HIS A 56 9.19 -3.68 -0.24
N PHE A 57 7.98 -3.26 -0.62
CA PHE A 57 7.22 -3.87 -1.70
C PHE A 57 6.88 -2.86 -2.79
N ILE A 58 6.96 -3.30 -4.03
CA ILE A 58 6.46 -2.60 -5.22
C ILE A 58 5.23 -3.34 -5.70
N LEU A 59 4.09 -2.65 -5.79
CA LEU A 59 2.79 -3.19 -6.13
C LEU A 59 2.26 -2.58 -7.42
N ALA A 60 1.49 -3.37 -8.16
CA ALA A 60 0.70 -2.93 -9.29
C ALA A 60 -0.76 -3.37 -9.11
N LEU A 61 -1.67 -2.66 -9.78
CA LEU A 61 -3.08 -3.04 -9.83
C LEU A 61 -3.23 -4.34 -10.62
N ALA A 62 -3.61 -5.41 -9.93
CA ALA A 62 -3.60 -6.77 -10.46
C ALA A 62 -4.89 -7.13 -11.20
N ASN A 63 -6.02 -6.56 -10.80
CA ASN A 63 -7.32 -6.85 -11.38
C ASN A 63 -7.73 -5.91 -12.53
N ARG A 64 -6.88 -4.93 -12.87
CA ARG A 64 -7.05 -4.00 -14.00
C ARG A 64 -5.70 -3.65 -14.65
N PRO A 65 -5.04 -4.62 -15.30
CA PRO A 65 -3.66 -4.47 -15.80
C PRO A 65 -3.51 -3.42 -16.91
N GLU A 66 -4.61 -3.01 -17.56
CA GLU A 66 -4.66 -1.91 -18.52
C GLU A 66 -4.54 -0.52 -17.88
N GLU A 67 -4.83 -0.41 -16.58
CA GLU A 67 -4.64 0.82 -15.82
C GLU A 67 -3.19 0.87 -15.31
N THR A 68 -2.48 1.96 -15.66
CA THR A 68 -1.13 2.19 -15.14
C THR A 68 -1.23 2.74 -13.73
N GLY A 69 -1.36 1.84 -12.75
CA GLY A 69 -1.36 2.14 -11.32
C GLY A 69 -0.16 1.50 -10.62
N GLY A 70 0.57 2.27 -9.83
CA GLY A 70 1.74 1.82 -9.09
C GLY A 70 1.66 2.23 -7.63
N ALA A 71 2.06 1.33 -6.73
CA ALA A 71 2.14 1.63 -5.31
C ALA A 71 3.40 1.05 -4.69
N THR A 72 3.85 1.66 -3.61
CA THR A 72 4.88 1.14 -2.72
C THR A 72 4.27 0.90 -1.36
N LEU A 73 4.76 -0.12 -0.65
CA LEU A 73 4.44 -0.31 0.78
C LEU A 73 5.69 -0.72 1.54
N HIS A 74 5.83 -0.15 2.73
CA HIS A 74 6.95 -0.38 3.62
C HIS A 74 6.44 -0.86 4.97
N ARG A 75 7.09 -1.89 5.51
CA ARG A 75 6.77 -2.47 6.80
C ARG A 75 8.06 -2.76 7.57
N PHE A 76 8.24 -2.07 8.69
CA PHE A 76 9.31 -2.41 9.63
C PHE A 76 9.11 -3.82 10.22
N PRO A 77 10.20 -4.53 10.57
CA PRO A 77 10.13 -5.84 11.21
C PRO A 77 9.17 -5.83 12.42
N ASN A 78 8.28 -6.82 12.48
CA ASN A 78 7.26 -6.99 13.54
C ASN A 78 6.23 -5.84 13.69
N SER A 79 6.29 -4.80 12.85
CA SER A 79 5.32 -3.72 12.88
C SER A 79 3.92 -4.21 12.46
N LYS A 80 2.89 -3.61 13.05
CA LYS A 80 1.49 -3.72 12.59
C LYS A 80 1.10 -2.55 11.68
N LEU A 81 2.06 -1.78 11.19
CA LEU A 81 1.84 -0.63 10.34
C LEU A 81 2.56 -0.85 9.01
N LEU A 82 1.85 -0.64 7.91
CA LEU A 82 2.41 -0.48 6.57
C LEU A 82 2.12 0.93 6.09
N GLU A 83 3.09 1.55 5.44
CA GLU A 83 3.02 2.91 4.96
C GLU A 83 3.62 2.99 3.56
N GLY A 84 3.05 3.83 2.68
CA GLY A 84 3.55 3.91 1.31
C GLY A 84 2.75 4.85 0.41
N TYR A 85 3.29 5.08 -0.79
CA TYR A 85 2.76 6.02 -1.78
C TYR A 85 2.15 5.26 -2.96
N TRP A 86 1.09 5.82 -3.55
CA TRP A 86 0.48 5.30 -4.76
C TRP A 86 0.23 6.42 -5.78
N GLU A 87 0.24 6.04 -7.05
CA GLU A 87 -0.11 6.90 -8.18
C GLU A 87 -0.92 6.08 -9.20
N GLU A 88 -2.08 6.60 -9.57
CA GLU A 88 -3.03 5.94 -10.46
C GLU A 88 -3.87 7.00 -11.19
N GLY A 89 -3.98 6.92 -12.52
CA GLY A 89 -4.85 7.82 -13.29
C GLY A 89 -4.53 9.32 -13.15
N GLY A 90 -3.29 9.68 -12.82
CA GLY A 90 -2.87 11.07 -12.54
C GLY A 90 -3.23 11.58 -11.14
N VAL A 91 -3.81 10.74 -10.29
CA VAL A 91 -4.04 10.99 -8.88
C VAL A 91 -2.93 10.31 -8.07
N LYS A 92 -2.50 10.97 -7.00
CA LYS A 92 -1.49 10.46 -6.08
C LYS A 92 -1.94 10.52 -4.64
N GLY A 93 -1.46 9.58 -3.82
CA GLY A 93 -1.81 9.55 -2.41
C GLY A 93 -0.89 8.70 -1.56
N PHE A 94 -1.27 8.56 -0.30
CA PHE A 94 -0.53 7.80 0.70
C PHE A 94 -1.45 6.80 1.39
N TRP A 95 -0.98 5.57 1.53
CA TRP A 95 -1.61 4.57 2.37
C TRP A 95 -0.92 4.49 3.72
N ARG A 96 -1.73 4.45 4.78
CA ARG A 96 -1.31 4.11 6.12
C ARG A 96 -2.21 3.01 6.65
N ILE A 97 -1.73 1.78 6.57
CA ILE A 97 -2.50 0.57 6.84
C ILE A 97 -2.11 0.02 8.22
N ARG A 98 -3.08 -0.04 9.13
CA ARG A 98 -2.91 -0.73 10.41
C ARG A 98 -3.41 -2.16 10.29
N LEU A 99 -2.50 -3.12 10.46
CA LEU A 99 -2.84 -4.52 10.61
C LEU A 99 -3.49 -4.76 11.98
N HIS A 100 -4.63 -5.43 11.95
CA HIS A 100 -5.31 -5.90 13.15
C HIS A 100 -4.94 -7.37 13.42
N GLU A 101 -5.88 -8.17 13.90
CA GLU A 101 -5.65 -9.59 14.15
C GLU A 101 -5.28 -10.33 12.87
N LYS A 102 -4.35 -11.28 12.99
CA LYS A 102 -4.05 -12.20 11.89
C LYS A 102 -5.24 -13.14 11.76
N VAL A 103 -5.88 -13.13 10.60
CA VAL A 103 -6.84 -14.17 10.24
C VAL A 103 -6.03 -15.29 9.61
N GLU A 104 -5.85 -16.40 10.33
CA GLU A 104 -5.30 -17.62 9.73
C GLU A 104 -6.27 -18.08 8.64
N PRO A 105 -5.78 -18.51 7.46
CA PRO A 105 -6.65 -19.17 6.49
C PRO A 105 -7.30 -20.37 7.18
N LEU A 106 -8.62 -20.54 7.03
CA LEU A 106 -9.30 -21.75 7.50
C LEU A 106 -8.56 -22.95 6.90
N GLY A 107 -8.02 -23.80 7.78
CA GLY A 107 -7.19 -24.94 7.39
C GLY A 107 -7.91 -25.81 6.35
N GLY A 108 -7.18 -26.14 5.29
CA GLY A 108 -7.51 -27.23 4.38
C GLY A 108 -7.02 -28.57 4.90
#